data_AF-A0A0Q9I7U3-F1
#
_entry.id   AF-A0A0Q9I7U3-F1
#
_cell.length_a   1.000
_cell.length_b   1.000
_cell.length_c   1.000
_cell.angle_alpha   90.00
_cell.angle_beta   90.00
_cell.angle_gamma   90.00
#
_symmetry.space_group_name_H-M   'P 1'
#
loop_
_entity.id
_entity.type
_entity.pdbx_description
1 polymer ?
#
loop_
_entity_poly.entity_id
_entity_poly.type
_entity_poly.pdbx_seq_one_letter_code
_entity_poly.pdbx_strand_id
1 'polypeptide(L)'
;MADEFAKLMSEPIQMMKKGKLRTVSVLEAFLQKTTEAALKGDAAARKDVIKLLGLMTSVSEAATPEITSEEEAQLIARFLARERRSGGGWDA
;
A
#
# COMPACT_ATOMS: atom_id res chain seq x y z
N MET A 1 11.42 6.11 -19.82
CA MET A 1 11.86 6.71 -18.54
C MET A 1 11.00 6.23 -17.36
N ALA A 2 9.83 6.81 -17.06
CA ALA A 2 9.03 6.39 -15.89
C ALA A 2 8.55 4.92 -15.96
N ASP A 3 8.09 4.48 -17.14
CA ASP A 3 7.62 3.09 -17.34
C ASP A 3 8.74 2.06 -17.32
N GLU A 4 9.93 2.41 -17.82
CA GLU A 4 11.11 1.53 -17.77
C GLU A 4 11.64 1.41 -16.35
N PHE A 5 11.62 2.51 -15.60
CA PHE A 5 11.96 2.51 -14.18
C PHE A 5 10.95 1.67 -13.38
N ALA A 6 9.65 1.83 -13.62
CA ALA A 6 8.62 1.02 -12.96
C ALA A 6 8.80 -0.48 -13.28
N LYS A 7 9.11 -0.83 -14.54
CA LYS A 7 9.43 -2.20 -14.94
C LYS A 7 10.63 -2.74 -14.17
N LEU A 8 11.75 -2.02 -14.16
CA LEU A 8 12.96 -2.41 -13.42
C LEU A 8 12.67 -2.62 -11.94
N MET A 9 11.92 -1.71 -11.31
CA MET A 9 11.58 -1.80 -9.89
C MET A 9 10.63 -2.95 -9.56
N SER A 10 9.85 -3.41 -10.56
CA SER A 10 8.97 -4.58 -10.46
C SER A 10 9.66 -5.92 -10.79
N GLU A 11 10.90 -5.90 -11.28
CA GLU A 11 11.59 -7.12 -11.70
C GLU A 11 11.76 -8.09 -10.51
N PRO A 12 11.45 -9.38 -10.71
CA PRO A 12 11.62 -10.38 -9.68
C PRO A 12 13.09 -10.75 -9.52
N ILE A 13 13.62 -10.63 -8.31
CA ILE A 13 14.96 -11.05 -7.94
C ILE A 13 14.91 -12.08 -6.81
N GLN A 14 15.93 -12.93 -6.74
CA GLN A 14 16.07 -13.88 -5.64
C GLN A 14 16.84 -13.26 -4.49
N MET A 15 16.25 -13.32 -3.29
CA MET A 15 16.89 -12.89 -2.05
C MET A 15 16.80 -13.98 -1.00
N MET A 16 17.87 -14.14 -0.23
CA MET A 16 17.89 -15.04 0.90
C MET A 16 17.37 -14.33 2.15
N LYS A 17 16.28 -14.84 2.73
CA LYS A 17 15.66 -14.29 3.94
C LYS A 17 15.44 -15.40 4.96
N LYS A 18 16.06 -15.26 6.14
CA LYS A 18 16.01 -16.28 7.22
C LYS A 18 16.37 -17.69 6.72
N GLY A 19 17.42 -17.78 5.89
CA GLY A 19 17.91 -19.04 5.33
C GLY A 19 17.07 -19.65 4.20
N LYS A 20 15.97 -19.01 3.78
CA LYS A 20 15.15 -19.45 2.65
C LYS A 20 15.32 -18.50 1.47
N LEU A 21 15.46 -19.06 0.26
CA LEU A 21 15.38 -18.28 -0.98
C LEU A 21 13.94 -17.82 -1.17
N ARG A 22 13.75 -16.53 -1.43
CA ARG A 22 12.46 -15.94 -1.78
C ARG A 22 12.63 -15.08 -3.02
N THR A 23 11.65 -15.12 -3.90
CA THR A 23 11.55 -14.19 -5.01
C THR A 23 10.79 -12.96 -4.54
N VAL A 24 11.41 -11.79 -4.66
CA VAL A 24 10.87 -10.48 -4.27
C VAL A 24 11.14 -9.47 -5.38
N SER A 25 10.44 -8.34 -5.41
CA SER A 25 10.75 -7.30 -6.40
C SER A 25 12.03 -6.54 -6.04
N VAL A 26 12.66 -5.90 -7.04
CA VAL A 26 13.79 -4.98 -6.82
C VAL A 26 13.43 -3.88 -5.81
N LEU A 27 12.21 -3.34 -5.90
CA LEU A 27 11.74 -2.33 -4.95
C LEU A 27 11.67 -2.88 -3.52
N GLU A 28 11.07 -4.05 -3.32
CA GLU A 28 10.96 -4.67 -2.00
C GLU A 28 12.35 -4.93 -1.40
N ALA A 29 13.27 -5.46 -2.22
CA ALA A 29 14.66 -5.68 -1.84
C ALA A 29 15.37 -4.41 -1.39
N PHE A 30 15.19 -3.32 -2.13
CA PHE A 30 15.77 -2.03 -1.81
C PHE A 30 15.23 -1.48 -0.48
N LEU A 31 13.90 -1.47 -0.32
CA LEU A 31 13.26 -1.01 0.92
C LEU A 31 13.69 -1.83 2.13
N GLN A 32 13.79 -3.15 1.99
CA GLN A 32 14.23 -4.01 3.08
C GLN A 32 15.68 -3.71 3.50
N LYS A 33 16.61 -3.54 2.55
CA LYS A 33 18.01 -3.20 2.88
C LYS A 33 18.13 -1.84 3.55
N THR A 34 17.41 -0.83 3.04
CA THR A 34 17.45 0.53 3.60
C THR A 34 16.87 0.57 5.01
N THR A 35 15.77 -0.15 5.26
CA THR A 35 15.19 -0.28 6.61
C THR A 35 16.10 -1.06 7.57
N GLU A 36 16.73 -2.15 7.13
CA GLU A 36 17.71 -2.88 7.93
C GLU A 36 18.92 -2.02 8.31
N ALA A 37 19.45 -1.23 7.37
CA ALA A 37 20.56 -0.29 7.64
C ALA A 37 20.16 0.80 8.64
N ALA A 38 18.95 1.35 8.49
CA ALA A 38 18.40 2.34 9.40
C ALA A 38 18.28 1.80 10.85
N LEU A 39 17.78 0.57 11.01
CA LEU A 39 17.67 -0.12 12.30
C LEU A 39 19.04 -0.43 12.91
N LYS A 40 20.06 -0.71 12.10
CA LYS A 40 21.44 -0.97 12.55
C LYS A 40 22.21 0.27 12.97
N GLY A 41 21.66 1.47 12.79
CA GLY A 41 22.30 2.70 13.26
C GLY A 41 22.68 3.71 12.19
N ASP A 42 22.50 3.39 10.90
CA ASP A 42 22.87 4.30 9.80
C ASP A 42 21.96 5.54 9.76
N ALA A 43 22.57 6.71 9.93
CA ALA A 43 21.86 7.99 9.96
C ALA A 43 21.32 8.43 8.59
N ALA A 44 22.00 8.08 7.49
CA ALA A 44 21.55 8.40 6.14
C ALA A 44 20.35 7.51 5.78
N ALA A 45 20.46 6.20 6.04
CA ALA A 45 19.36 5.26 5.81
C ALA A 45 18.11 5.63 6.63
N ARG A 46 18.27 6.05 7.89
CA ARG A 46 17.13 6.56 8.70
C ARG A 46 16.44 7.76 8.05
N LYS A 47 17.21 8.73 7.55
CA LYS A 47 16.64 9.91 6.87
C LYS A 47 15.85 9.49 5.63
N ASP A 48 16.37 8.53 4.87
CA ASP A 48 15.71 8.07 3.65
C ASP A 48 14.44 7.27 3.97
N VAL A 49 14.42 6.43 5.01
CA VAL A 49 13.20 5.79 5.49
C VAL A 49 12.14 6.81 5.91
N ILE A 50 12.53 7.86 6.66
CA ILE A 50 11.61 8.92 7.08
C ILE A 50 11.01 9.66 5.88
N LYS A 51 11.84 10.00 4.87
CA LYS A 51 11.35 10.62 3.63
C LYS A 51 10.35 9.71 2.90
N LEU A 52 10.65 8.41 2.80
CA LEU A 52 9.77 7.44 2.15
C LEU A 52 8.41 7.35 2.87
N LEU A 53 8.40 7.35 4.20
CA LEU A 53 7.17 7.37 4.99
C LEU A 53 6.37 8.67 4.77
N GLY A 54 7.05 9.83 4.70
CA GLY A 54 6.40 11.11 4.42
C GLY A 54 5.77 11.18 3.01
N LEU A 55 6.38 10.52 2.02
CA LEU A 55 5.82 10.43 0.67
C LEU A 55 4.57 9.52 0.63
N MET A 56 4.56 8.42 1.40
CA MET A 56 3.37 7.55 1.50
C MET A 56 2.17 8.31 2.07
N THR A 57 2.37 9.16 3.08
CA THR A 57 1.28 9.98 3.64
C THR A 57 0.75 11.00 2.64
N SER A 58 1.62 11.66 1.87
CA SER A 58 1.17 12.63 0.84
C SER A 58 0.47 11.97 -0.35
N VAL A 59 0.88 10.75 -0.74
CA VAL A 59 0.20 9.99 -1.80
C VAL A 59 -1.17 9.49 -1.32
N SER A 60 -1.30 9.11 -0.04
CA SER A 60 -2.59 8.72 0.54
C SER A 60 -3.60 9.86 0.56
N GLU A 61 -3.15 11.10 0.84
CA GLU A 61 -4.00 12.30 0.77
C GLU A 61 -4.35 12.67 -0.67
N ALA A 62 -3.44 12.46 -1.64
CA ALA A 62 -3.71 12.71 -3.05
C ALA A 62 -4.59 11.63 -3.73
N ALA A 63 -4.72 10.44 -3.12
CA ALA A 63 -5.41 9.28 -3.69
C ALA A 63 -6.73 8.95 -2.98
N THR A 64 -7.26 9.84 -2.14
CA THR A 64 -8.65 9.74 -1.68
C THR A 64 -9.53 10.46 -2.70
N PRO A 65 -10.15 9.77 -3.68
CA PRO A 65 -11.25 10.39 -4.39
C PRO A 65 -12.33 10.67 -3.36
N GLU A 66 -12.70 11.94 -3.20
CA GLU A 66 -13.92 12.31 -2.49
C GLU A 66 -15.06 11.52 -3.14
N ILE A 67 -15.63 10.57 -2.39
CA ILE A 67 -16.78 9.79 -2.85
C ILE A 67 -17.85 10.81 -3.22
N THR A 68 -18.28 10.78 -4.47
CA THR A 68 -19.34 11.69 -4.92
C THR A 68 -20.63 11.33 -4.21
N SER A 69 -21.51 12.31 -3.98
CA SER A 69 -22.81 12.07 -3.30
C SER A 69 -23.65 10.97 -3.98
N GLU A 70 -23.44 10.78 -5.29
CA GLU A 70 -24.10 9.73 -6.08
C GLU A 70 -23.51 8.33 -5.82
N GLU A 71 -22.20 8.22 -5.63
CA GLU A 71 -21.53 6.97 -5.24
C GLU A 71 -21.88 6.58 -3.80
N GLU A 72 -22.02 7.56 -2.91
CA GLU A 72 -22.48 7.36 -1.54
C GLU A 72 -23.93 6.83 -1.52
N ALA A 73 -24.83 7.43 -2.30
CA ALA A 73 -26.21 6.97 -2.42
C ALA A 73 -26.30 5.53 -2.98
N GLN A 74 -25.42 5.17 -3.93
CA GLN A 74 -25.35 3.81 -4.47
C GLN A 74 -24.82 2.79 -3.44
N LEU A 75 -23.85 3.17 -2.61
CA LEU A 75 -23.35 2.34 -1.52
C LEU A 75 -24.44 2.08 -0.48
N ILE A 76 -25.17 3.12 -0.07
CA ILE A 76 -26.30 3.02 0.86
C ILE A 76 -27.40 2.14 0.27
N ALA A 77 -27.78 2.33 -0.99
CA ALA A 77 -28.79 1.51 -1.65
C ALA A 77 -28.38 0.03 -1.72
N ARG A 78 -27.10 -0.27 -2.00
CA ARG A 78 -26.59 -1.65 -2.00
C ARG A 78 -26.57 -2.26 -0.62
N PHE A 79 -26.24 -1.48 0.42
CA PHE A 79 -26.27 -1.93 1.81
C PHE A 79 -27.71 -2.27 2.26
N LEU A 80 -28.67 -1.37 2.03
CA LEU A 80 -30.09 -1.60 2.34
C LEU A 80 -30.66 -2.80 1.55
N ALA A 81 -30.28 -2.94 0.28
CA ALA A 81 -30.69 -4.10 -0.53
C ALA A 81 -30.07 -5.42 -0.04
N ARG A 82 -28.87 -5.37 0.56
CA ARG A 82 -28.22 -6.53 1.18
C ARG A 82 -28.94 -6.93 2.46
N GLU A 83 -29.30 -5.98 3.32
CA GLU A 83 -30.07 -6.25 4.55
C GLU A 83 -31.46 -6.83 4.26
N ARG A 84 -32.15 -6.32 3.24
CA ARG A 84 -33.44 -6.87 2.78
C ARG A 84 -33.36 -8.33 2.32
N ARG A 85 -32.21 -8.78 1.81
CA ARG A 85 -32.01 -10.19 1.42
C ARG A 85 -31.59 -11.09 2.58
N SER A 86 -31.04 -10.53 3.66
CA SER A 86 -30.56 -11.29 4.82
C SER A 86 -31.58 -11.44 5.95
N GLY A 87 -32.81 -10.95 5.79
CA GLY A 87 -33.92 -11.32 6.68
C GLY A 87 -33.75 -10.93 8.16
N GLY A 88 -33.00 -9.87 8.46
CA GLY A 88 -32.89 -9.30 9.80
C GLY A 88 -33.31 -7.84 9.75
N GLY A 89 -34.55 -7.56 10.14
CA GLY A 89 -35.16 -6.24 10.01
C GLY A 89 -34.58 -5.20 10.97
N TRP A 90 -34.75 -3.94 10.60
CA TRP A 90 -34.79 -2.85 11.56
C TRP A 90 -36.02 -1.99 11.26
N ASP A 91 -37.15 -2.42 11.80
CA ASP A 91 -38.26 -1.53 12.13
C ASP A 91 -38.11 -1.17 13.61
N ALA A 92 -37.61 0.04 13.88
CA ALA A 92 -37.92 0.87 15.04
C ALA A 92 -37.44 2.31 14.77
#